data_AF-A0AA89CTN7-F1
#
_entry.id   AF-A0AA89CTN7-F1
#
_cell.length_a   1.000
_cell.length_b   1.000
_cell.length_c   1.000
_cell.angle_alpha   90.00
_cell.angle_beta   90.00
_cell.angle_gamma   90.00
#
_symmetry.space_group_name_H-M   'P 1'
#
loop_
_entity.id
_entity.type
_entity.pdbx_description
1 polymer ?
#
loop_
_entity_poly.entity_id
_entity_poly.type
_entity_poly.pdbx_seq_one_letter_code
_entity_poly.pdbx_strand_id
1 'polypeptide(L)'
;MVNSEEFIKRLEKILEYYSLSAAVFADKVSVQRSSISHLLSGRNKPSLEFVMKVVNAYPEVNLYWLLNGKGTFPHKPEKQLPPPSAPQITPPPAPIPEVKKTTPEKTQAPVTPPQLPLEFKEKLVEKKRDGKKVIEKVILFYDDGSFEAYQL
;
A
#
# COMPACT_ATOMS: atom_id res chain seq x y z
N MET A 1 -24.22 -13.10 0.56
CA MET A 1 -24.09 -11.79 1.24
C MET A 1 -22.64 -11.65 1.70
N VAL A 2 -22.00 -10.48 1.54
CA VAL A 2 -20.58 -10.30 1.93
C VAL A 2 -20.47 -10.27 3.45
N ASN A 3 -19.61 -11.12 4.01
CA ASN A 3 -19.30 -11.11 5.44
C ASN A 3 -18.43 -9.89 5.75
N SER A 4 -18.97 -8.95 6.52
CA SER A 4 -18.30 -7.67 6.81
C SER A 4 -17.08 -7.85 7.72
N GLU A 5 -17.13 -8.76 8.69
CA GLU A 5 -16.01 -9.04 9.59
C GLU A 5 -14.81 -9.63 8.83
N GLU A 6 -15.07 -10.61 7.96
CA GLU A 6 -14.02 -11.20 7.13
C GLU A 6 -13.46 -10.21 6.12
N PHE A 7 -14.30 -9.32 5.58
CA PHE A 7 -13.84 -8.24 4.72
C PHE A 7 -12.86 -7.30 5.45
N ILE A 8 -13.20 -6.89 6.68
CA ILE A 8 -12.35 -6.03 7.51
C ILE A 8 -10.99 -6.68 7.75
N LYS A 9 -10.96 -7.97 8.14
CA LYS A 9 -9.70 -8.71 8.35
C LYS A 9 -8.80 -8.74 7.10
N ARG A 10 -9.41 -8.86 5.93
CA ARG A 10 -8.67 -8.83 4.65
C ARG A 10 -8.18 -7.43 4.31
N LEU A 11 -8.96 -6.40 4.64
CA LEU A 11 -8.52 -5.02 4.51
C LEU A 11 -7.35 -4.70 5.46
N GLU A 12 -7.40 -5.17 6.69
CA GLU A 12 -6.29 -5.07 7.65
C GLU A 12 -5.02 -5.76 7.12
N LYS A 13 -5.18 -6.94 6.50
CA LYS A 13 -4.06 -7.62 5.84
C LYS A 13 -3.45 -6.81 4.69
N ILE A 14 -4.27 -6.06 3.94
CA ILE A 14 -3.77 -5.14 2.90
C ILE A 14 -2.98 -4.00 3.54
N LEU A 15 -3.51 -3.38 4.61
CA LEU A 15 -2.83 -2.32 5.34
C LEU A 15 -1.47 -2.77 5.87
N GLU A 16 -1.42 -3.96 6.48
CA GLU A 16 -0.19 -4.56 7.01
C GLU A 16 0.81 -4.87 5.89
N TYR A 17 0.36 -5.50 4.80
CA TYR A 17 1.21 -5.86 3.66
C TYR A 17 1.90 -4.64 3.05
N TYR A 18 1.19 -3.52 2.89
CA TYR A 18 1.77 -2.28 2.39
C TYR A 18 2.37 -1.40 3.49
N SER A 19 2.32 -1.82 4.76
CA SER A 19 2.76 -1.05 5.93
C SER A 19 2.16 0.36 5.97
N LEU A 20 0.86 0.47 5.70
CA LEU A 20 0.13 1.74 5.64
C LEU A 20 -0.74 1.94 6.87
N SER A 21 -0.79 3.18 7.37
CA SER A 21 -1.84 3.58 8.31
C SER A 21 -3.18 3.73 7.59
N ALA A 22 -4.28 3.58 8.33
CA ALA A 22 -5.63 3.76 7.80
C ALA A 22 -5.83 5.13 7.12
N ALA A 23 -5.18 6.19 7.64
CA ALA A 23 -5.24 7.52 7.07
C ALA A 23 -4.57 7.59 5.70
N VAL A 24 -3.33 7.09 5.58
CA VAL A 24 -2.58 7.09 4.31
C VAL A 24 -3.27 6.20 3.28
N PHE A 25 -3.84 5.07 3.71
CA PHE A 25 -4.64 4.22 2.85
C PHE A 25 -5.86 4.96 2.29
N ALA A 26 -6.61 5.68 3.14
CA ALA A 26 -7.78 6.46 2.73
C ALA A 26 -7.42 7.49 1.67
N ASP A 27 -6.31 8.21 1.88
CA ASP A 27 -5.80 9.21 0.94
C ASP A 27 -5.42 8.56 -0.40
N LYS A 28 -4.74 7.40 -0.39
CA LYS A 28 -4.37 6.65 -1.61
C LYS A 28 -5.57 6.20 -2.44
N VAL A 29 -6.61 5.67 -1.80
CA VAL A 29 -7.82 5.21 -2.51
C VAL A 29 -8.84 6.34 -2.73
N SER A 30 -8.49 7.58 -2.37
CA SER A 30 -9.35 8.77 -2.52
C SER A 30 -10.72 8.57 -1.87
N VAL A 31 -10.72 8.19 -0.59
CA VAL A 31 -11.91 8.12 0.26
C VAL A 31 -11.68 8.83 1.60
N GLN A 32 -12.76 9.20 2.27
CA GLN A 32 -12.67 9.92 3.53
C GLN A 32 -12.11 9.03 4.65
N ARG A 33 -11.18 9.57 5.46
CA ARG A 33 -10.56 8.85 6.59
C ARG A 33 -11.58 8.31 7.57
N SER A 34 -12.63 9.08 7.85
CA SER A 34 -13.76 8.67 8.70
C SER A 34 -14.48 7.43 8.14
N SER A 35 -14.60 7.30 6.82
CA SER A 35 -15.20 6.12 6.19
C SER A 35 -14.39 4.85 6.45
N ILE A 36 -13.05 4.94 6.37
CA ILE A 36 -12.16 3.82 6.72
C ILE A 36 -12.29 3.48 8.21
N SER A 37 -12.30 4.48 9.09
CA SER A 37 -12.43 4.26 10.53
C SER A 37 -13.74 3.55 10.90
N HIS A 38 -14.88 3.99 10.35
CA HIS A 38 -16.18 3.37 10.61
C HIS A 38 -16.31 1.96 10.00
N LEU A 39 -15.62 1.73 8.88
CA LEU A 39 -15.55 0.42 8.25
C LEU A 39 -14.74 -0.55 9.11
N LEU A 40 -13.52 -0.17 9.52
CA LEU A 40 -12.66 -0.99 10.37
C LEU A 40 -13.29 -1.28 11.73
N SER A 41 -14.10 -0.37 12.27
CA SER A 41 -14.85 -0.60 13.51
C SER A 41 -16.08 -1.50 13.34
N GLY A 42 -16.38 -1.99 12.13
CA GLY A 42 -17.53 -2.86 11.85
C GLY A 42 -18.90 -2.16 11.84
N ARG A 43 -18.94 -0.83 11.94
CA ARG A 43 -20.22 -0.08 11.95
C ARG A 43 -20.82 0.05 10.56
N ASN A 44 -19.96 0.09 9.53
CA ASN A 44 -20.37 0.28 8.14
C ASN A 44 -20.00 -0.90 7.26
N LYS A 45 -20.86 -1.19 6.27
CA LYS A 45 -20.53 -2.10 5.16
C LYS A 45 -19.73 -1.35 4.09
N PRO A 46 -18.78 -2.02 3.41
CA PRO A 46 -18.09 -1.43 2.28
C PRO A 46 -19.08 -1.18 1.14
N SER A 47 -19.02 0.01 0.54
CA SER A 47 -19.76 0.31 -0.69
C SER A 47 -19.04 -0.33 -1.89
N LEU A 48 -19.78 -0.58 -2.97
CA LEU A 48 -19.18 -1.09 -4.22
C LEU A 48 -18.10 -0.15 -4.73
N GLU A 49 -18.39 1.16 -4.75
CA GLU A 49 -17.43 2.22 -5.12
C GLU A 49 -16.11 2.11 -4.34
N PHE A 50 -16.20 1.89 -3.02
CA PHE A 50 -15.00 1.70 -2.19
C PHE A 50 -14.21 0.48 -2.63
N VAL A 51 -14.87 -0.67 -2.79
CA VAL A 51 -14.21 -1.92 -3.19
C VAL A 51 -13.53 -1.77 -4.55
N MET A 52 -14.19 -1.12 -5.52
CA MET A 52 -13.61 -0.88 -6.83
C MET A 52 -12.38 0.03 -6.75
N LYS A 53 -12.42 1.10 -5.95
CA LYS A 53 -11.26 1.97 -5.72
C LYS A 53 -10.07 1.21 -5.13
N VAL A 54 -10.30 0.28 -4.19
CA VAL A 54 -9.24 -0.54 -3.60
C VAL A 54 -8.59 -1.44 -4.65
N VAL A 55 -9.38 -2.20 -5.41
CA VAL A 55 -8.84 -3.13 -6.43
C VAL A 55 -8.10 -2.38 -7.55
N ASN A 56 -8.56 -1.19 -7.91
CA ASN A 56 -7.86 -0.35 -8.90
C ASN A 56 -6.56 0.25 -8.36
N ALA A 57 -6.51 0.65 -7.09
CA ALA A 57 -5.31 1.23 -6.48
C ALA A 57 -4.23 0.17 -6.16
N TYR A 58 -4.65 -1.07 -5.89
CA TYR A 58 -3.77 -2.17 -5.51
C TYR A 58 -3.97 -3.36 -6.46
N PRO A 59 -3.21 -3.44 -7.57
CA PRO A 59 -3.39 -4.48 -8.58
C PRO A 59 -3.11 -5.90 -8.08
N GLU A 60 -2.46 -6.04 -6.93
CA GLU A 60 -2.24 -7.34 -6.28
C GLU A 60 -3.46 -7.83 -5.49
N VAL A 61 -4.44 -6.95 -5.23
CA VAL A 61 -5.68 -7.26 -4.53
C VAL A 61 -6.70 -7.80 -5.53
N ASN A 62 -6.95 -9.11 -5.48
CA ASN A 62 -8.02 -9.72 -6.25
C ASN A 62 -9.39 -9.39 -5.64
N LEU A 63 -10.35 -8.95 -6.48
CA LEU A 63 -11.72 -8.59 -6.04
C LEU A 63 -12.43 -9.74 -5.31
N TYR A 64 -12.36 -10.95 -5.86
CA TYR A 64 -13.03 -12.12 -5.29
C TYR A 64 -12.35 -12.57 -3.99
N TRP A 65 -11.03 -12.42 -3.90
CA TRP A 65 -10.30 -12.61 -2.65
C TRP A 65 -10.71 -11.59 -1.60
N LEU A 66 -10.87 -10.32 -1.96
CA LEU A 66 -11.27 -9.25 -1.05
C LEU A 66 -12.73 -9.36 -0.58
N LEU A 67 -13.64 -9.89 -1.41
CA LEU A 67 -15.06 -10.03 -1.08
C LEU A 67 -15.43 -11.37 -0.44
N ASN A 68 -14.88 -12.49 -0.95
CA ASN A 68 -15.28 -13.85 -0.58
C ASN A 68 -14.15 -14.74 -0.03
N GLY A 69 -12.92 -14.26 0.03
CA GLY A 69 -11.77 -14.97 0.60
C GLY A 69 -11.21 -16.04 -0.34
N LYS A 70 -11.69 -16.06 -1.58
CA LYS A 70 -11.34 -17.05 -2.60
C LYS A 70 -10.30 -16.47 -3.57
N GLY A 71 -9.21 -17.20 -3.77
CA GLY A 71 -8.04 -16.73 -4.49
C GLY A 71 -6.87 -16.46 -3.55
N THR A 72 -5.89 -15.70 -4.02
CA THR A 72 -4.68 -15.40 -3.25
C THR A 72 -4.42 -13.90 -3.21
N PHE A 73 -3.82 -13.45 -2.11
CA PHE A 73 -3.26 -12.11 -1.95
C PHE A 73 -1.91 -12.23 -1.22
N PRO A 74 -0.84 -11.59 -1.73
CA PRO A 74 -0.79 -10.80 -2.97
C PRO A 74 -0.90 -11.67 -4.23
N HIS A 75 -1.71 -11.25 -5.20
CA HIS A 75 -1.76 -11.87 -6.53
C HIS A 75 -0.73 -11.17 -7.41
N LYS A 76 0.18 -11.92 -8.04
CA LYS A 76 1.00 -11.33 -9.11
C LYS A 76 0.06 -11.08 -10.30
N PRO A 77 -0.13 -9.82 -10.74
CA PRO A 77 -0.83 -9.59 -11.98
C PRO A 77 -0.07 -10.35 -13.05
N GLU A 78 -0.72 -11.34 -13.65
CA GLU A 78 -0.21 -12.02 -14.82
C GLU A 78 -0.05 -10.90 -15.86
N LYS A 79 1.20 -10.45 -16.03
CA LYS A 79 1.57 -9.42 -16.99
C LYS A 79 0.97 -9.94 -18.29
N GLN A 80 -0.08 -9.30 -18.78
CA GLN A 80 -0.73 -9.69 -20.03
C GLN A 80 0.38 -9.76 -21.06
N LEU A 81 0.84 -10.97 -21.34
CA LEU A 81 1.65 -11.23 -22.49
C LEU A 81 0.78 -10.77 -23.65
N PRO A 82 1.30 -9.95 -24.57
CA PRO A 82 0.55 -9.59 -25.75
C PRO A 82 -0.02 -10.88 -26.35
N PRO A 83 -1.27 -10.87 -26.86
CA PRO A 83 -1.91 -12.06 -27.39
C PRO A 83 -0.92 -12.77 -28.32
N PRO A 84 -0.77 -14.11 -28.22
CA PRO A 84 0.17 -14.84 -29.04
C PRO A 84 -0.12 -14.49 -30.50
N SER A 85 0.78 -13.74 -31.12
CA SER A 85 0.71 -13.46 -32.54
C SER A 85 0.61 -14.80 -33.24
N ALA A 86 -0.45 -14.97 -34.03
CA ALA A 86 -0.75 -16.21 -34.74
C ALA A 86 0.51 -16.76 -35.43
N PRO A 87 0.68 -18.09 -35.51
CA PRO A 87 1.86 -18.71 -36.10
C PRO A 87 1.99 -18.28 -37.57
N GLN A 88 2.94 -17.38 -37.84
CA GLN A 88 3.38 -17.11 -39.21
C GLN A 88 4.22 -18.30 -39.65
N ILE A 89 3.68 -19.08 -40.59
CA ILE A 89 4.36 -20.20 -41.21
C ILE A 89 5.24 -19.65 -42.36
N THR A 90 6.49 -20.15 -42.41
CA THR A 90 7.48 -20.18 -43.52
C THR A 90 8.56 -19.07 -43.61
N PRO A 91 9.75 -19.33 -44.20
CA PRO A 91 10.69 -20.46 -43.99
C PRO A 91 12.17 -19.92 -43.82
N PRO A 92 13.30 -20.63 -44.13
CA PRO A 92 14.51 -20.79 -43.29
C PRO A 92 15.65 -19.76 -43.56
N PRO A 93 16.73 -19.76 -42.74
CA PRO A 93 17.71 -18.67 -42.65
C PRO A 93 18.86 -18.80 -43.66
N ALA A 94 19.31 -17.65 -44.20
CA ALA A 94 20.55 -17.50 -44.96
C ALA A 94 21.42 -16.38 -44.34
N PRO A 95 22.75 -16.39 -44.53
CA PRO A 95 23.71 -16.02 -43.49
C PRO A 95 24.07 -14.53 -43.40
N ILE A 96 24.48 -14.17 -42.20
CA ILE A 96 25.05 -12.91 -41.70
C ILE A 96 26.24 -12.44 -42.58
N PRO A 97 26.48 -11.12 -42.67
CA PRO A 97 27.84 -10.63 -42.45
C PRO A 97 27.92 -9.58 -41.32
N GLU A 98 28.80 -9.91 -40.40
CA GLU A 98 29.24 -9.19 -39.22
C GLU A 98 30.14 -8.00 -39.57
N VAL A 99 29.89 -6.80 -39.04
CA VAL A 99 30.91 -5.72 -38.96
C VAL A 99 30.82 -4.94 -37.63
N LYS A 100 31.61 -5.43 -36.68
CA LYS A 100 32.55 -4.75 -35.75
C LYS A 100 32.37 -3.29 -35.30
N LYS A 101 32.43 -3.18 -33.96
CA LYS A 101 33.24 -2.30 -33.09
C LYS A 101 32.95 -0.78 -33.08
N THR A 102 32.60 -0.26 -31.91
CA THR A 102 33.55 0.43 -30.99
C THR A 102 32.91 0.72 -29.63
N THR A 103 33.71 0.51 -28.58
CA THR A 103 33.47 0.74 -27.14
C THR A 103 33.96 2.18 -26.78
N PRO A 104 34.20 2.54 -25.49
CA PRO A 104 33.34 3.06 -24.41
C PRO A 104 33.56 4.56 -24.08
N GLU A 105 32.67 5.20 -23.31
CA GLU A 105 32.96 6.24 -22.29
C GLU A 105 31.62 6.64 -21.63
N LYS A 106 31.33 6.43 -20.34
CA LYS A 106 31.91 6.90 -19.06
C LYS A 106 31.92 8.42 -18.90
N THR A 107 31.03 8.90 -18.00
CA THR A 107 31.10 10.11 -17.13
C THR A 107 29.75 10.13 -16.37
N GLN A 108 29.59 9.62 -15.13
CA GLN A 108 30.00 10.13 -13.79
C GLN A 108 29.83 11.65 -13.67
N ALA A 109 29.16 12.30 -12.71
CA ALA A 109 28.51 12.04 -11.42
C ALA A 109 27.69 13.36 -11.12
N PRO A 110 27.18 13.72 -9.90
CA PRO A 110 27.23 13.05 -8.62
C PRO A 110 25.89 12.98 -7.83
N VAL A 111 25.94 12.02 -6.91
CA VAL A 111 25.22 11.87 -5.64
C VAL A 111 24.93 13.18 -4.88
N THR A 112 23.74 13.30 -4.28
CA THR A 112 23.50 13.52 -2.84
C THR A 112 21.99 13.37 -2.53
N PRO A 113 21.58 12.43 -1.67
CA PRO A 113 20.23 12.38 -1.10
C PRO A 113 20.08 13.37 0.06
N PRO A 114 18.94 14.07 0.23
CA PRO A 114 18.62 14.73 1.49
C PRO A 114 18.33 13.68 2.56
N GLN A 115 19.24 13.55 3.53
CA GLN A 115 19.05 12.76 4.73
C GLN A 115 18.34 13.63 5.78
N LEU A 116 17.10 13.30 6.13
CA LEU A 116 16.41 13.77 7.34
C LEU A 116 16.26 12.58 8.31
N PRO A 117 16.72 12.68 9.57
CA PRO A 117 16.79 11.53 10.48
C PRO A 117 15.44 10.93 10.84
N LEU A 118 15.32 9.63 10.55
CA LEU A 118 14.39 8.70 11.19
C LEU A 118 14.95 8.31 12.56
N GLU A 119 14.31 8.73 13.65
CA GLU A 119 14.24 7.91 14.85
C GLU A 119 12.79 7.86 15.33
N PHE A 120 12.06 6.85 14.83
CA PHE A 120 10.79 6.43 15.40
C PHE A 120 11.01 5.08 16.08
N LYS A 121 11.30 5.12 17.38
CA LYS A 121 11.32 3.94 18.25
C LYS A 121 9.99 3.83 18.98
N GLU A 122 8.99 3.22 18.35
CA GLU A 122 7.85 2.70 19.09
C GLU A 122 8.17 1.31 19.63
N LYS A 123 8.70 1.31 20.86
CA LYS A 123 8.75 0.11 21.69
C LYS A 123 7.39 -0.03 22.34
N LEU A 124 6.49 -0.82 21.75
CA LEU A 124 5.32 -1.33 22.45
C LEU A 124 5.80 -2.27 23.57
N VAL A 125 5.98 -1.70 24.76
CA VAL A 125 6.11 -2.46 26.00
C VAL A 125 4.91 -2.09 26.85
N GLU A 126 3.90 -2.96 26.84
CA GLU A 126 2.92 -3.05 27.91
C GLU A 126 3.65 -3.36 29.21
N LYS A 127 4.06 -2.30 29.93
CA LYS A 127 4.56 -2.42 31.29
C LYS A 127 3.41 -2.06 32.21
N LYS A 128 2.80 -3.08 32.82
CA LYS A 128 2.02 -2.93 34.06
C LYS A 128 2.86 -2.07 35.02
N ARG A 129 2.36 -0.90 35.43
CA ARG A 129 3.02 -0.05 36.41
C ARG A 129 2.00 0.38 37.45
N ASP A 130 2.07 -0.31 38.58
CA ASP A 130 1.74 0.23 39.89
C ASP A 130 2.75 1.36 40.15
N GLY A 131 2.30 2.61 40.06
CA GLY A 131 3.17 3.79 40.15
C GLY A 131 2.49 5.07 39.67
N LYS A 132 2.67 6.15 40.43
CA LYS A 132 2.03 7.46 40.24
C LYS A 132 2.21 7.95 38.79
N LYS A 133 1.09 8.14 38.07
CA LYS A 133 1.11 8.63 36.69
C LYS A 133 1.56 10.09 36.67
N VAL A 134 2.60 10.37 35.88
CA VAL A 134 3.05 11.73 35.58
C VAL A 134 2.67 12.02 34.13
N ILE A 135 2.11 13.20 33.88
CA ILE A 135 1.73 13.63 32.54
C ILE A 135 3.00 14.11 31.84
N GLU A 136 3.39 13.44 30.76
CA GLU A 136 4.57 13.80 29.96
C GLU A 136 4.21 14.84 28.88
N LYS A 137 2.98 14.81 28.39
CA LYS A 137 2.53 15.65 27.27
C LYS A 137 1.01 15.81 27.28
N VAL A 138 0.53 17.00 26.93
CA VAL A 138 -0.88 17.33 26.71
C VAL A 138 -1.04 17.87 25.29
N ILE A 139 -2.07 17.43 24.57
CA ILE A 139 -2.43 17.97 23.24
C ILE A 139 -3.88 18.44 23.32
N LEU A 140 -4.12 19.72 23.01
CA LEU A 140 -5.44 20.35 22.94
C LEU A 140 -5.88 20.42 21.48
N PHE A 141 -7.13 20.04 21.20
CA PHE A 141 -7.75 20.16 19.87
C PHE A 141 -8.87 21.21 19.95
N TYR A 142 -8.90 22.11 18.97
CA TYR A 142 -9.90 23.17 18.82
C TYR A 142 -10.93 22.79 17.74
N ASP A 143 -12.10 23.42 17.77
CA ASP A 143 -13.18 23.12 16.82
C ASP A 143 -12.89 23.60 15.39
N ASP A 144 -11.98 24.56 15.24
CA ASP A 144 -11.45 25.02 13.96
C ASP A 144 -10.42 24.05 13.34
N GLY A 145 -10.11 22.95 14.04
CA GLY A 145 -9.14 21.94 13.61
C GLY A 145 -7.69 22.27 13.96
N SER A 146 -7.44 23.39 14.65
CA SER A 146 -6.14 23.69 15.25
C SER A 146 -5.83 22.72 16.40
N PHE A 147 -4.55 22.56 16.72
CA PHE A 147 -4.12 21.89 17.93
C PHE A 147 -2.88 22.55 18.55
N GLU A 148 -2.78 22.47 19.88
CA GLU A 148 -1.59 22.88 20.63
C GLU A 148 -1.04 21.71 21.44
N ALA A 149 0.28 21.59 21.51
CA ALA A 149 0.96 20.54 22.27
C ALA A 149 1.88 21.13 23.33
N TYR A 150 1.68 20.71 24.58
CA TYR A 150 2.45 21.13 25.75
C TYR A 150 3.20 19.93 26.31
N GLN A 151 4.51 20.10 26.54
CA GLN A 151 5.35 19.13 27.24
C GLN A 151 5.59 19.66 28.67
N LEU A 152 5.33 18.82 29.68
CA LEU A 152 5.36 19.19 31.10
C LEU A 152 6.65 18.75 31.78
#